data_AF-A0A8J3TH83-F1
#
_entry.id   AF-A0A8J3TH83-F1
#
_cell.length_a   1.000
_cell.length_b   1.000
_cell.length_c   1.000
_cell.angle_alpha   90.00
_cell.angle_beta   90.00
_cell.angle_gamma   90.00
#
_symmetry.space_group_name_H-M   'P 1'
#
loop_
_entity.id
_entity.type
_entity.pdbx_description
1 polymer ?
#
loop_
_entity_poly.entity_id
_entity_poly.type
_entity_poly.pdbx_seq_one_letter_code
_entity_poly.pdbx_strand_id
1 'polypeptide(L)'
;MNDEPESRLEVSITPEVEAGQYADFTSVWHTQDGFVLDFAVITRPPALADDPLSGDSYVSVPTRIVSRVRLPPAQVFELMKALEQQLTAYEKETGQKV
;
A
#
# COMPACT_ATOMS: atom_id res chain seq x y z
N MET A 1 13.46 -24.55 30.04
CA MET A 1 13.79 -23.73 28.85
C MET A 1 13.07 -24.39 27.69
N ASN A 2 12.03 -23.76 27.15
CA ASN A 2 11.46 -24.19 25.87
C ASN A 2 12.35 -23.59 24.78
N ASP A 3 13.24 -24.41 24.21
CA ASP A 3 13.93 -24.07 22.96
C ASP A 3 12.94 -24.35 21.81
N GLU A 4 12.02 -23.41 21.58
CA GLU A 4 11.36 -23.36 20.27
C GLU A 4 12.38 -22.83 19.26
N PRO A 5 12.57 -23.53 18.12
CA PRO A 5 13.53 -23.10 17.12
C PRO A 5 13.17 -21.71 16.58
N GLU A 6 14.16 -20.81 16.55
CA GLU A 6 14.03 -19.47 15.98
C GLU A 6 13.62 -19.57 14.50
N SER A 7 12.42 -19.07 14.18
CA SER A 7 11.95 -19.03 12.80
C SER A 7 12.59 -17.84 12.06
N ARG A 8 13.34 -18.14 11.00
CA ARG A 8 13.94 -17.12 10.13
C ARG A 8 13.19 -17.08 8.81
N LEU A 9 12.82 -15.88 8.38
CA LEU A 9 12.23 -15.65 7.06
C LEU A 9 13.35 -15.68 6.02
N GLU A 10 13.32 -16.66 5.13
CA GLU A 10 14.11 -16.63 3.91
C GLU A 10 13.34 -15.84 2.85
N VAL A 11 13.89 -14.70 2.45
CA VAL A 11 13.26 -13.79 1.48
C VAL A 11 13.98 -13.95 0.15
N SER A 12 13.23 -14.33 -0.88
CA SER A 12 13.69 -14.32 -2.27
C SER A 12 12.83 -13.38 -3.09
N ILE A 13 13.45 -12.64 -4.01
CA ILE A 13 12.77 -11.73 -4.94
C ILE A 13 12.91 -12.27 -6.36
N THR A 14 11.83 -12.22 -7.15
CA THR A 14 11.90 -12.61 -8.57
C THR A 14 12.23 -11.38 -9.42
N PRO A 15 12.86 -11.54 -10.59
CA PRO A 15 13.20 -10.42 -11.47
C PRO A 15 11.99 -9.56 -11.85
N GLU A 16 10.80 -10.16 -11.95
CA GLU A 16 9.57 -9.46 -12.32
C GLU A 16 9.08 -8.48 -11.26
N VAL A 17 9.44 -8.70 -9.98
CA VAL A 17 9.06 -7.80 -8.87
C VAL A 17 10.23 -6.96 -8.35
N GLU A 18 11.46 -7.29 -8.73
CA GLU A 18 12.69 -6.61 -8.26
C GLU A 18 12.70 -5.12 -8.57
N ALA A 19 12.25 -4.73 -9.78
CA ALA A 19 12.16 -3.33 -10.17
C ALA A 19 11.06 -2.54 -9.43
N GLY A 20 10.10 -3.26 -8.83
CA GLY A 20 8.89 -2.66 -8.26
C GLY A 20 7.93 -2.10 -9.31
N GLN A 21 6.76 -1.65 -8.84
CA GLN A 21 5.82 -0.87 -9.64
C GLN A 21 5.58 0.47 -8.97
N TYR A 22 5.61 1.55 -9.76
CA TYR A 22 5.27 2.88 -9.26
C TYR A 22 3.78 2.97 -8.92
N ALA A 23 3.47 3.59 -7.78
CA ALA A 23 2.12 3.88 -7.33
C ALA A 23 2.05 5.28 -6.70
N ASP A 24 0.99 6.02 -7.00
CA ASP A 24 0.73 7.34 -6.42
C ASP A 24 0.13 7.21 -5.01
N PHE A 25 -0.71 6.19 -4.79
CA PHE A 25 -1.38 5.98 -3.50
C PHE A 25 -1.75 4.51 -3.28
N THR A 26 -2.06 4.19 -2.02
CA THR A 26 -2.53 2.88 -1.58
C THR A 26 -3.93 3.00 -0.99
N SER A 27 -4.88 2.18 -1.47
CA SER A 27 -6.16 1.97 -0.79
C SER A 27 -6.09 0.70 0.04
N VAL A 28 -6.58 0.75 1.27
CA VAL A 28 -6.61 -0.38 2.19
C VAL A 28 -8.05 -0.68 2.57
N TRP A 29 -8.47 -1.93 2.35
CA TRP A 29 -9.78 -2.43 2.74
C TRP A 29 -9.66 -3.89 3.18
N HIS A 30 -10.73 -4.46 3.72
CA HIS A 30 -10.71 -5.84 4.20
C HIS A 30 -11.91 -6.64 3.70
N THR A 31 -11.71 -7.95 3.63
CA THR A 31 -12.70 -8.99 3.41
C THR A 31 -12.83 -9.82 4.69
N GLN A 32 -13.72 -10.80 4.70
CA GLN A 32 -13.80 -11.77 5.78
C GLN A 32 -12.48 -12.56 5.96
N ASP A 33 -11.72 -12.77 4.88
CA ASP A 33 -10.54 -13.64 4.87
C ASP A 33 -9.21 -12.88 5.01
N GLY A 34 -9.25 -11.54 5.12
CA GLY A 34 -8.05 -10.73 5.31
C GLY A 34 -8.11 -9.34 4.68
N PHE A 35 -6.97 -8.66 4.70
CA PHE A 35 -6.80 -7.30 4.20
C PHE A 35 -6.33 -7.29 2.75
N VAL A 36 -6.73 -6.26 2.03
CA VAL A 36 -6.37 -6.01 0.65
C VAL A 36 -5.75 -4.62 0.56
N LEU A 37 -4.55 -4.56 0.01
CA LEU A 37 -3.80 -3.34 -0.27
C LEU A 37 -3.73 -3.17 -1.78
N ASP A 38 -4.36 -2.11 -2.26
CA ASP A 38 -4.44 -1.74 -3.66
C ASP A 38 -3.55 -0.53 -3.95
N PHE A 39 -2.46 -0.78 -4.65
CA PHE A 39 -1.55 0.26 -5.12
C PHE A 39 -2.03 0.74 -6.49
N ALA A 40 -2.18 2.06 -6.63
CA ALA A 40 -2.79 2.66 -7.81
C ALA A 40 -1.97 3.84 -8.36
N VAL A 41 -2.08 4.06 -9.66
CA VAL A 41 -1.55 5.24 -10.34
C VAL A 41 -2.66 6.11 -10.92
N ILE A 42 -2.45 7.41 -10.92
CA ILE A 42 -3.24 8.40 -11.65
C ILE A 42 -2.83 8.31 -13.13
N THR A 43 -3.80 8.07 -13.99
CA THR A 43 -3.55 7.81 -15.43
C THR A 43 -3.65 9.06 -16.30
N ARG A 44 -4.32 10.10 -15.81
CA ARG A 44 -4.43 11.41 -16.45
C ARG A 44 -4.75 12.48 -15.41
N PRO A 45 -4.48 13.76 -15.68
CA PRO A 45 -4.73 14.85 -14.73
C PRO A 45 -6.18 14.88 -14.23
N PRO A 46 -6.42 15.28 -12.97
CA PRO A 46 -7.76 15.50 -12.45
C PRO A 46 -8.54 16.51 -13.29
N ALA A 47 -9.83 16.26 -13.47
CA ALA A 47 -10.72 17.15 -14.21
C ALA A 47 -12.10 17.21 -13.55
N LEU A 48 -12.80 18.34 -13.71
CA LEU A 48 -14.21 18.44 -13.32
C LEU A 48 -15.05 17.52 -14.22
N ALA A 49 -15.97 16.80 -13.60
CA ALA A 49 -16.97 15.97 -14.25
C ALA A 49 -18.30 16.18 -13.55
N ASP A 50 -19.40 15.95 -14.28
CA ASP A 50 -20.75 16.07 -13.73
C ASP A 50 -21.33 14.67 -13.52
N ASP A 51 -21.99 14.46 -12.38
CA ASP A 51 -22.73 13.24 -12.10
C ASP A 51 -24.02 13.23 -12.95
N PRO A 52 -24.20 12.26 -13.87
CA PRO A 52 -25.36 12.22 -14.74
C PRO A 52 -26.68 11.92 -14.00
N LEU A 53 -26.63 11.43 -12.77
CA LEU A 53 -27.80 11.10 -11.95
C LEU A 53 -28.18 12.23 -10.98
N SER A 54 -27.20 12.86 -10.33
CA SER A 54 -27.47 13.94 -9.37
C SER A 54 -27.37 15.36 -9.96
N GLY A 55 -26.62 15.52 -11.05
CA GLY A 55 -26.28 16.82 -11.64
C GLY A 55 -25.18 17.57 -10.90
N ASP A 56 -24.57 16.98 -9.86
CA ASP A 56 -23.50 17.61 -9.10
C ASP A 56 -22.16 17.51 -9.83
N SER A 57 -21.35 18.57 -9.76
CA SER A 57 -19.97 18.53 -10.25
C SER A 57 -19.02 17.94 -9.21
N TYR A 58 -18.12 17.05 -9.64
CA TYR A 58 -17.08 16.44 -8.83
C TYR A 58 -15.72 16.45 -9.54
N VAL A 59 -14.64 16.26 -8.78
CA VAL A 59 -13.30 16.08 -9.34
C VAL A 59 -13.09 14.61 -9.68
N SER A 60 -13.02 14.29 -10.97
CA SER A 60 -12.66 12.97 -11.46
C SER A 60 -11.14 12.80 -11.42
N VAL A 61 -10.67 11.78 -10.69
CA VAL A 61 -9.27 11.36 -10.66
C VAL A 61 -9.19 9.94 -11.23
N PRO A 62 -8.88 9.78 -12.53
CA PRO A 62 -8.91 8.48 -13.20
C PRO A 62 -7.68 7.65 -12.83
N THR A 63 -7.93 6.49 -12.23
CA THR A 63 -6.89 5.69 -11.58
C THR A 63 -6.88 4.25 -12.08
N ARG A 64 -5.71 3.61 -12.00
CA ARG A 64 -5.53 2.20 -12.37
C ARG A 64 -4.73 1.47 -11.29
N ILE A 65 -5.21 0.31 -10.88
CA ILE A 65 -4.47 -0.58 -9.99
C ILE A 65 -3.24 -1.14 -10.72
N VAL A 66 -2.08 -1.00 -10.10
CA VAL A 66 -0.81 -1.55 -10.57
C VAL A 66 -0.42 -2.81 -9.81
N SER A 67 -0.78 -2.89 -8.52
CA SER A 67 -0.54 -4.06 -7.69
C SER A 67 -1.64 -4.21 -6.64
N ARG A 68 -2.03 -5.47 -6.38
CA ARG A 68 -2.92 -5.85 -5.29
C ARG A 68 -2.24 -6.89 -4.42
N VAL A 69 -2.08 -6.59 -3.15
CA VAL A 69 -1.52 -7.51 -2.15
C VAL A 69 -2.61 -7.91 -1.16
N ARG A 70 -2.70 -9.20 -0.83
CA ARG A 70 -3.61 -9.71 0.20
C ARG A 70 -2.82 -10.21 1.39
N LEU A 71 -3.24 -9.84 2.59
CA LEU A 71 -2.56 -10.17 3.82
C LEU A 71 -3.53 -10.77 4.85
N PRO A 72 -3.13 -11.82 5.57
CA PRO A 72 -3.89 -12.29 6.72
C PRO A 72 -3.88 -11.22 7.83
N PRO A 73 -4.93 -11.14 8.66
CA PRO A 73 -5.03 -10.12 9.71
C PRO A 73 -3.80 -10.05 10.64
N ALA A 74 -3.22 -11.20 10.98
CA ALA A 74 -2.04 -11.27 11.85
C ALA A 74 -0.83 -10.48 11.31
N GLN A 75 -0.67 -10.40 9.98
CA GLN A 75 0.47 -9.71 9.37
C GLN A 75 0.27 -8.21 9.18
N VAL A 76 -0.95 -7.71 9.30
CA VAL A 76 -1.21 -6.27 9.16
C VAL A 76 -0.62 -5.49 10.33
N PHE A 77 -0.65 -6.04 11.54
CA PHE A 77 -0.06 -5.39 12.69
C PHE A 77 1.46 -5.23 12.56
N GLU A 78 2.15 -6.27 12.12
CA GLU A 78 3.59 -6.21 11.88
C GLU A 78 3.93 -5.28 10.70
N LEU A 79 3.09 -5.22 9.67
CA LEU A 79 3.25 -4.24 8.59
C LEU A 79 3.16 -2.81 9.11
N MET A 80 2.17 -2.48 9.96
CA MET A 80 2.03 -1.13 10.52
C MET A 80 3.25 -0.72 11.35
N LYS A 81 3.77 -1.62 12.20
CA LYS A 81 5.00 -1.37 12.97
C LYS A 81 6.19 -1.12 12.05
N ALA A 82 6.36 -1.94 11.02
CA ALA A 82 7.46 -1.79 10.08
C ALA A 82 7.37 -0.44 9.35
N LEU A 83 6.18 -0.02 8.94
CA LEU A 83 5.96 1.29 8.31
C LEU A 83 6.31 2.45 9.25
N GLU A 84 5.87 2.40 10.51
CA GLU A 84 6.19 3.43 11.50
C GLU A 84 7.70 3.52 11.77
N GLN A 85 8.37 2.37 11.90
CA GLN A 85 9.82 2.30 12.08
C GLN A 85 10.57 2.89 10.89
N GLN A 86 10.16 2.54 9.67
CA GLN A 86 10.80 3.07 8.44
C GLN A 86 10.55 4.56 8.26
N LEU A 87 9.34 5.05 8.58
CA LEU A 87 9.05 6.49 8.56
C LEU A 87 9.96 7.23 9.53
N THR A 88 10.06 6.76 10.78
CA THR A 88 10.94 7.36 11.79
C THR A 88 12.41 7.38 11.35
N ALA A 89 12.89 6.30 10.74
CA ALA A 89 14.24 6.22 10.20
C ALA A 89 14.46 7.24 9.07
N TYR A 90 13.52 7.31 8.11
CA TYR A 90 13.57 8.25 7.00
C TYR A 90 13.62 9.71 7.46
N GLU A 91 12.78 10.10 8.42
CA GLU A 91 12.78 11.46 8.96
C GLU A 91 14.10 11.83 9.63
N LYS A 92 14.70 10.86 10.34
CA LYS A 92 16.01 11.05 10.99
C LYS A 92 17.14 11.22 9.97
N GLU A 93 17.12 10.45 8.88
CA GLU A 93 18.14 10.49 7.84
C GLU A 93 18.06 11.75 6.97
N THR A 94 16.85 12.17 6.62
CA THR A 94 16.63 13.31 5.73
C THR A 94 16.49 14.64 6.48
N GLY A 95 16.20 14.60 7.78
CA GLY A 95 15.89 15.79 8.58
C GLY A 95 14.55 16.44 8.22
N GLN A 96 13.74 15.80 7.38
CA GLN A 96 12.42 16.28 6.95
C GLN A 96 11.34 15.45 7.64
N LYS A 97 10.34 16.11 8.22
CA LYS A 97 9.12 15.45 8.69
C LYS A 97 8.14 15.30 7.54
N VAL A 98 7.52 14.13 7.44
CA VAL A 98 6.56 13.78 6.40
C VAL A 98 5.15 13.79 6.98
#